data_AF-D7MW68-F1
#
_entry.id   AF-D7MW68-F1
#
_cell.length_a   1.000
_cell.length_b   1.000
_cell.length_c   1.000
_cell.angle_alpha   90.00
_cell.angle_beta   90.00
_cell.angle_gamma   90.00
#
_symmetry.space_group_name_H-M   'P 1'
#
loop_
_entity.id
_entity.type
_entity.pdbx_description
1 polymer ?
#
loop_
_entity_poly.entity_id
_entity_poly.type
_entity_poly.pdbx_seq_one_letter_code
_entity_poly.pdbx_strand_id
1 'polypeptide(L)'
;MGRLFKIDLEGSVYKCKHCEVEFVVYGDPPITRNLLLQYPPSLGKLYCITKCYNVVIDADIMEFTVNGRVDKSMRPVFCIGCGSHVGMYYEGADDTVMYNEGNFFINRFKLHGPPEGSDDENPSNQEE
;
A
#
# COMPACT_ATOMS: atom_id res chain seq x y z
N MET A 1 -7.77 23.28 -13.87
CA MET A 1 -7.83 22.85 -12.45
C MET A 1 -8.82 21.70 -12.36
N GLY A 2 -8.36 20.49 -12.06
CA GLY A 2 -9.22 19.32 -11.90
C GLY A 2 -9.86 19.27 -10.51
N ARG A 3 -11.00 18.58 -10.39
CA ARG A 3 -11.60 18.27 -9.09
C ARG A 3 -11.04 16.93 -8.62
N LEU A 4 -10.51 16.88 -7.39
CA LEU A 4 -10.18 15.63 -6.71
C LEU A 4 -11.38 15.21 -5.88
N PHE A 5 -11.76 13.94 -5.97
CA PHE A 5 -12.83 13.35 -5.17
C PHE A 5 -12.18 12.51 -4.07
N LYS A 6 -12.24 12.99 -2.83
CA LYS A 6 -11.84 12.24 -1.64
C LYS A 6 -13.08 11.58 -1.03
N ILE A 7 -12.97 10.33 -0.64
CA ILE A 7 -13.95 9.60 0.17
C ILE A 7 -13.54 9.79 1.64
N ASP A 8 -14.42 10.32 2.47
CA ASP A 8 -14.18 10.38 3.91
C ASP A 8 -14.47 9.01 4.53
N LEU A 9 -13.50 8.49 5.28
CA LEU A 9 -13.60 7.19 5.96
C LEU A 9 -13.89 7.42 7.44
N GLU A 10 -14.86 6.69 8.00
CA GLU A 10 -15.21 6.78 9.42
C GLU A 10 -14.48 5.70 10.24
N GLY A 11 -14.10 6.04 11.48
CA GLY A 11 -13.48 5.13 12.44
C GLY A 11 -11.94 5.21 12.52
N SER A 12 -11.33 4.16 13.06
CA SER A 12 -9.86 4.02 13.10
C SER A 12 -9.35 3.74 11.70
N VAL A 13 -8.46 4.57 11.17
CA VAL A 13 -8.03 4.53 9.77
C VAL A 13 -6.52 4.71 9.65
N TYR A 14 -5.93 4.06 8.65
CA TYR A 14 -4.57 4.33 8.21
C TYR A 14 -4.57 5.53 7.26
N LYS A 15 -3.65 6.47 7.52
CA LYS A 15 -3.53 7.73 6.78
C LYS A 15 -2.20 7.83 6.05
N CYS A 16 -2.13 8.66 5.02
CA CYS A 16 -0.88 9.02 4.37
C CYS A 16 0.04 9.74 5.36
N LYS A 17 1.30 9.29 5.48
CA LYS A 17 2.28 9.97 6.35
C LYS A 17 2.60 11.41 5.92
N HIS A 18 2.38 11.75 4.65
CA HIS A 18 2.74 13.06 4.09
C HIS A 18 1.61 14.09 4.12
N CYS A 19 0.35 13.67 3.91
CA CYS A 19 -0.79 14.60 3.80
C CYS A 19 -2.01 14.16 4.59
N GLU A 20 -1.88 13.11 5.40
CA GLU A 20 -2.92 12.60 6.31
C GLU A 20 -4.23 12.16 5.64
N VAL A 21 -4.24 12.00 4.32
CA VAL A 21 -5.38 11.43 3.59
C VAL A 21 -5.59 9.97 4.00
N GLU A 22 -6.84 9.61 4.27
CA GLU A 22 -7.22 8.30 4.80
C GLU A 22 -7.30 7.27 3.67
N PHE A 23 -6.72 6.09 3.86
CA PHE A 23 -6.67 5.05 2.84
C PHE A 23 -7.41 3.78 3.21
N VAL A 24 -7.32 3.35 4.47
CA VAL A 24 -7.76 2.02 4.89
C VAL A 24 -8.43 2.10 6.25
N VAL A 25 -9.58 1.42 6.40
CA VAL A 25 -10.27 1.29 7.68
C VAL A 25 -9.64 0.15 8.49
N TYR A 26 -9.28 0.44 9.73
CA TYR A 26 -8.76 -0.50 10.70
C TYR A 26 -9.86 -1.51 11.07
N GLY A 27 -9.61 -2.81 10.88
CA GLY A 27 -10.56 -3.88 11.14
C GLY A 27 -11.16 -4.54 9.89
N ASP A 28 -11.01 -3.95 8.70
CA ASP A 28 -11.11 -4.70 7.43
C ASP A 28 -9.79 -5.48 7.28
N PRO A 29 -9.79 -6.81 7.09
CA PRO A 29 -8.68 -7.67 7.48
C PRO A 29 -7.36 -7.25 6.81
N PRO A 30 -6.38 -6.70 7.57
CA PRO A 30 -5.01 -6.67 7.09
C PRO A 30 -4.55 -8.12 7.08
N ILE A 31 -4.41 -8.70 5.89
CA ILE A 31 -3.74 -10.00 5.78
C ILE A 31 -2.27 -9.69 5.96
N THR A 32 -1.83 -9.61 7.22
CA THR A 32 -0.42 -9.50 7.59
C THR A 32 0.23 -10.85 7.30
N ARG A 33 0.53 -11.09 6.03
CA ARG A 33 1.53 -12.08 5.66
C ARG A 33 2.80 -11.28 5.46
N ASN A 34 3.85 -11.64 6.19
CA ASN A 34 5.22 -11.22 5.91
C ASN A 34 5.54 -11.64 4.48
N LEU A 35 5.17 -10.81 3.52
CA LEU A 35 5.52 -10.97 2.14
C LEU A 35 6.93 -10.43 2.04
N LEU A 36 7.90 -11.34 2.09
CA LEU A 36 9.21 -11.12 1.49
C LEU A 36 9.06 -11.10 -0.04
N LEU A 37 8.20 -10.20 -0.52
CA LEU A 37 8.17 -9.77 -1.90
C LEU A 37 9.50 -9.08 -2.13
N GLN A 38 10.34 -9.65 -2.99
CA GLN A 38 11.50 -8.95 -3.54
C GLN A 38 11.01 -7.89 -4.56
N TYR A 39 10.16 -6.98 -4.07
CA TYR A 39 10.19 -5.59 -4.52
C TYR A 39 11.61 -5.06 -4.30
N PRO A 40 12.10 -4.02 -5.00
CA PRO A 40 13.35 -3.36 -4.67
C PRO A 40 13.60 -3.37 -3.16
N PRO A 41 14.75 -3.91 -2.68
CA PRO A 41 15.03 -4.19 -1.27
C PRO A 41 14.89 -2.98 -0.33
N SER A 42 14.62 -1.79 -0.88
CA SER A 42 14.40 -0.52 -0.24
C SER A 42 13.01 -0.28 0.36
N LEU A 43 11.97 -1.09 0.08
CA LEU A 43 10.59 -0.75 0.52
C LEU A 43 10.19 -1.29 1.91
N GLY A 44 10.84 -2.32 2.43
CA GLY A 44 10.55 -2.85 3.77
C GLY A 44 9.23 -3.61 3.91
N LYS A 45 8.57 -3.53 5.08
CA LYS A 45 7.37 -4.32 5.42
C LYS A 45 6.13 -3.76 4.69
N LEU A 46 5.40 -4.61 3.98
CA LEU A 46 4.17 -4.27 3.24
C LEU A 46 2.94 -4.84 3.95
N TYR A 47 1.84 -4.08 3.95
CA TYR A 47 0.51 -4.61 4.28
C TYR A 47 -0.17 -5.10 3.01
N CYS A 48 -0.75 -6.30 3.05
CA CYS A 48 -1.66 -6.80 2.02
C CYS A 48 -3.10 -6.48 2.44
N ILE A 49 -3.79 -5.71 1.61
CA ILE A 49 -5.08 -5.07 1.92
C ILE A 49 -6.00 -5.23 0.72
N THR A 50 -7.21 -5.74 0.92
CA THR A 50 -8.16 -5.94 -0.18
C THR A 50 -8.90 -4.66 -0.57
N LYS A 51 -9.13 -3.75 0.39
CA LYS A 51 -9.80 -2.47 0.12
C LYS A 51 -8.90 -1.30 0.50
N CYS A 52 -8.54 -0.50 -0.50
CA CYS A 52 -7.78 0.73 -0.34
C CYS A 52 -8.50 1.87 -1.07
N TYR A 53 -8.75 2.97 -0.36
CA TYR A 53 -9.47 4.13 -0.85
C TYR A 53 -8.52 5.31 -1.04
N ASN A 54 -8.98 6.38 -1.71
CA ASN A 54 -8.23 7.63 -1.88
C ASN A 54 -6.83 7.43 -2.47
N VAL A 55 -6.70 6.44 -3.35
CA VAL A 55 -5.47 6.17 -4.10
C VAL A 55 -5.74 6.24 -5.59
N VAL A 56 -4.68 6.50 -6.34
CA VAL A 56 -4.66 6.44 -7.80
C VAL A 56 -3.79 5.26 -8.20
N ILE A 57 -4.35 4.35 -8.99
CA ILE A 57 -3.61 3.25 -9.61
C ILE A 57 -3.13 3.75 -10.96
N ASP A 58 -1.83 3.69 -11.20
CA ASP A 58 -1.26 4.11 -12.47
C ASP A 58 -1.48 3.07 -13.57
N ALA A 59 -1.55 3.54 -14.81
CA ALA A 59 -1.65 2.70 -15.99
C ALA A 59 -0.28 2.11 -16.41
N ASP A 60 0.80 2.48 -15.72
CA ASP A 60 2.12 1.90 -15.91
C ASP A 60 2.22 0.52 -15.24
N ILE A 61 2.89 -0.41 -15.91
CA ILE A 61 3.15 -1.75 -15.37
C ILE A 61 4.47 -1.71 -14.61
N MET A 62 4.48 -2.20 -13.38
CA MET A 62 5.70 -2.48 -12.64
C MET A 62 6.18 -3.91 -12.89
N GLU A 63 7.45 -4.03 -13.23
CA GLU A 63 8.15 -5.31 -13.32
C GLU A 63 8.84 -5.61 -11.99
N PHE A 64 8.58 -6.78 -11.43
CA PHE A 64 9.23 -7.22 -10.19
C PHE A 64 9.60 -8.70 -10.33
N THR A 65 10.72 -9.08 -9.72
CA THR A 65 11.19 -10.47 -9.81
C THR A 65 10.77 -11.23 -8.57
N VAL A 66 9.89 -12.22 -8.73
CA VAL A 66 9.51 -13.14 -7.66
C VAL A 66 10.02 -14.53 -8.02
N ASN A 67 10.81 -15.13 -7.14
CA ASN A 67 11.34 -16.49 -7.32
C ASN A 67 12.05 -16.71 -8.67
N GLY A 68 12.73 -15.67 -9.19
CA GLY A 68 13.45 -15.72 -10.46
C GLY A 68 12.58 -15.59 -11.72
N ARG A 69 11.28 -15.27 -11.57
CA ARG A 69 10.37 -14.93 -12.67
C ARG A 69 10.05 -13.44 -12.63
N VAL A 70 9.99 -12.81 -13.82
CA VAL A 70 9.59 -11.42 -13.96
C VAL A 70 8.07 -11.38 -14.05
N ASP A 71 7.43 -10.84 -13.02
CA ASP A 71 6.00 -10.60 -12.97
C ASP A 71 5.70 -9.18 -13.45
N LYS A 72 4.70 -9.07 -14.33
CA LYS A 72 4.23 -7.81 -14.95
C LYS A 72 2.78 -7.49 -14.59
N SER A 73 2.38 -7.94 -13.41
CA SER A 73 0.98 -7.93 -12.97
C SER A 73 0.71 -6.89 -11.88
N MET A 74 1.69 -6.03 -11.57
CA MET A 74 1.54 -4.99 -10.55
C MET A 74 1.49 -3.61 -11.19
N ARG A 75 0.70 -2.74 -10.58
CA ARG A 75 0.54 -1.32 -10.94
C ARG A 75 0.96 -0.44 -9.77
N PRO A 76 1.67 0.67 -9.97
CA PRO A 76 2.03 1.55 -8.87
C PRO A 76 0.81 2.29 -8.34
N VAL A 77 0.79 2.51 -7.03
CA VAL A 77 -0.33 3.11 -6.31
C VAL A 77 0.16 4.38 -5.63
N PHE A 78 -0.54 5.47 -5.89
CA PHE A 78 -0.20 6.81 -5.43
C PHE A 78 -1.30 7.39 -4.52
N CYS A 79 -0.89 8.23 -3.58
CA CYS A 79 -1.82 9.00 -2.76
C CYS A 79 -2.58 10.02 -3.63
N ILE A 80 -3.91 10.09 -3.53
CA ILE A 80 -4.70 11.10 -4.26
C ILE A 80 -4.42 12.54 -3.78
N GLY A 81 -3.99 12.72 -2.53
CA GLY A 81 -3.77 14.03 -1.92
C GLY A 81 -2.43 14.66 -2.28
N CYS A 82 -1.33 13.94 -2.06
CA CYS A 82 0.02 14.45 -2.30
C CYS A 82 0.74 13.84 -3.50
N GLY A 83 0.16 12.83 -4.16
CA GLY A 83 0.80 12.12 -5.27
C GLY A 83 2.00 11.25 -4.86
N SER A 84 2.25 11.03 -3.57
CA SER A 84 3.36 10.17 -3.14
C SER A 84 3.10 8.72 -3.52
N HIS A 85 4.13 8.00 -3.99
CA HIS A 85 4.06 6.56 -4.21
C HIS A 85 3.93 5.84 -2.86
N VAL A 86 2.82 5.12 -2.67
CA VAL A 86 2.47 4.45 -1.40
C VAL A 86 2.52 2.93 -1.49
N GLY A 87 2.45 2.35 -2.68
CA GLY A 87 2.44 0.89 -2.81
C GLY A 87 2.12 0.42 -4.22
N MET A 88 1.53 -0.77 -4.33
CA MET A 88 1.20 -1.40 -5.60
C MET A 88 -0.13 -2.16 -5.55
N TYR A 89 -0.75 -2.33 -6.71
CA TYR A 89 -2.00 -3.05 -6.90
C TYR A 89 -1.76 -4.24 -7.83
N TYR A 90 -2.27 -5.40 -7.44
CA TYR A 90 -2.15 -6.62 -8.22
C TYR A 90 -3.35 -6.82 -9.15
N GLU A 91 -3.08 -6.80 -10.45
CA GLU A 91 -4.05 -6.96 -11.54
C GLU A 91 -4.01 -8.39 -12.14
N GLY A 92 -3.14 -9.27 -11.64
CA GLY A 92 -3.02 -10.64 -12.15
C GLY A 92 -4.10 -11.58 -11.61
N ALA A 93 -4.45 -12.60 -12.41
CA ALA A 93 -5.31 -13.72 -12.02
C ALA A 93 -4.49 -14.95 -11.59
N ASP A 94 -3.40 -14.73 -10.84
CA ASP A 94 -2.71 -15.84 -10.19
C ASP A 94 -3.49 -16.20 -8.92
N ASP A 95 -3.83 -17.47 -8.73
CA ASP A 95 -4.58 -17.96 -7.57
C ASP A 95 -3.65 -18.34 -6.39
N THR A 96 -2.37 -17.96 -6.44
CA THR A 96 -1.48 -18.15 -5.29
C THR A 96 -2.04 -17.44 -4.06
N VAL A 97 -1.94 -18.08 -2.90
CA VAL A 97 -2.39 -17.50 -1.61
C VAL A 97 -1.72 -16.13 -1.31
N MET A 98 -0.64 -15.79 -2.01
CA MET A 98 0.10 -14.54 -1.87
C MET A 98 -0.46 -13.40 -2.73
N TYR A 99 -1.01 -13.72 -3.90
CA TYR A 99 -1.55 -12.76 -4.84
C TYR A 99 -2.98 -13.16 -5.15
N ASN A 100 -3.95 -12.37 -4.69
CA ASN A 100 -5.30 -12.48 -5.23
C ASN A 100 -5.54 -11.25 -6.06
N GLU A 101 -6.18 -11.41 -7.21
CA GLU A 101 -6.63 -10.31 -8.04
C GLU A 101 -7.37 -9.28 -7.17
N GLY A 102 -6.97 -8.01 -7.27
CA GLY A 102 -7.60 -6.93 -6.53
C GLY A 102 -6.95 -6.57 -5.20
N ASN A 103 -5.88 -7.24 -4.77
CA ASN A 103 -5.17 -6.88 -3.54
C ASN A 103 -4.20 -5.70 -3.74
N PHE A 104 -4.16 -4.83 -2.73
CA PHE A 104 -3.21 -3.74 -2.57
C PHE A 104 -2.09 -4.15 -1.63
N PHE A 105 -0.86 -3.79 -2.01
CA PHE A 105 0.34 -3.98 -1.20
C PHE A 105 0.91 -2.61 -0.86
N ILE A 106 0.66 -2.13 0.37
CA ILE A 106 0.97 -0.77 0.80
C ILE A 106 2.17 -0.76 1.74
N ASN A 107 3.09 0.17 1.52
CA ASN A 107 4.27 0.32 2.37
C ASN A 107 3.89 0.90 3.74
N ARG A 108 4.21 0.17 4.81
CA ARG A 108 3.97 0.60 6.19
C ARG A 108 4.63 1.94 6.53
N PHE A 109 5.83 2.21 6.01
CA PHE A 109 6.56 3.46 6.27
C PHE A 109 5.93 4.68 5.61
N LYS A 110 5.01 4.47 4.65
CA LYS A 110 4.24 5.53 3.99
C LYS A 110 2.88 5.76 4.66
N LEU A 111 2.54 4.97 5.67
CA LEU A 111 1.30 5.08 6.43
C LEU A 111 1.56 5.63 7.84
N HIS A 112 0.56 6.35 8.35
CA HIS A 112 0.39 6.67 9.75
C HIS A 112 -0.77 5.82 10.29
N GLY A 113 -0.49 5.01 11.31
CA GLY A 113 -1.49 4.16 11.96
C GLY A 113 -2.51 4.95 12.78
N PRO A 114 -3.69 4.38 13.05
CA PRO A 114 -4.61 4.95 14.03
C PRO A 114 -3.99 4.90 15.44
N PRO A 115 -4.32 5.85 16.32
CA PRO A 115 -3.73 5.95 17.67
C PRO A 115 -3.98 4.73 18.57
N GLU A 116 -4.99 3.91 18.26
CA GLU A 116 -5.32 2.68 19.00
C GLU A 116 -4.72 1.40 18.36
N GLY A 117 -4.13 1.51 17.18
CA GLY A 117 -3.41 0.44 16.51
C GLY A 117 -1.93 0.52 16.83
N SER A 118 -1.42 -0.42 17.61
CA SER A 118 -0.01 -0.50 18.02
C SER A 118 0.91 -0.71 16.81
N ASP A 119 1.33 0.37 16.17
CA ASP A 119 2.39 0.35 15.15
C ASP A 119 3.59 1.19 15.66
N ASP A 120 4.09 0.85 16.86
CA ASP A 120 5.34 1.33 17.46
C ASP A 120 6.60 0.78 16.74
N GLU A 121 6.63 0.84 15.42
CA GLU A 121 7.85 0.67 14.63
C GLU A 121 7.92 1.79 13.59
N ASN A 122 7.87 3.05 14.05
CA ASN A 122 8.34 4.17 13.27
C ASN A 122 9.88 4.16 13.35
N PRO A 123 10.63 3.93 12.26
CA PRO A 123 12.05 4.24 12.22
C PRO A 123 12.16 5.75 12.07
N SER A 124 11.76 6.50 13.09
CA SER A 124 12.38 7.79 13.36
C SER A 124 13.81 7.49 13.79
N ASN A 125 14.75 7.80 12.90
CA ASN A 125 16.21 7.90 13.06
C ASN A 125 17.00 6.87 12.25
N GLN A 126 17.14 7.12 10.96
CA GLN A 126 18.47 7.09 10.33
C GLN A 126 18.54 8.31 9.40
N GLU A 127 18.82 9.47 10.02
CA GLU A 127 19.57 10.52 9.34
C GLU A 127 21.00 10.02 9.20
N GLU A 128 21.51 9.96 7.97
CA GLU A 128 22.91 10.17 7.60
C GLU A 128 22.99 10.62 6.14
#